data_AF-A0A2A2HXK2-F1
#
_entry.id   AF-A0A2A2HXK2-F1
#
_cell.length_a   1.000
_cell.length_b   1.000
_cell.length_c   1.000
_cell.angle_alpha   90.00
_cell.angle_beta   90.00
_cell.angle_gamma   90.00
#
_symmetry.space_group_name_H-M   'P 1'
#
loop_
_entity.id
_entity.type
_entity.pdbx_description
1 polymer ?
#
loop_
_entity_poly.entity_id
_entity_poly.type
_entity_poly.pdbx_seq_one_letter_code
_entity_poly.pdbx_strand_id
1 'polypeptide(L)'
;MRFWLLKAAGTLEDEELILEYSVITIGWAEFADLSSIRNEAQIKRIMLEKYPGMQDERSSAWAGEIYSFITKIKKGDLVAVPLKTRNEMLIGKVTGEYEYRQISDFVRHIRSVSWLKTLPKEDFEGEYGVDLSSPETLSLIEAGPEKFSDITKVKTLGVLLEELNFTLDELGSLKERLLELTYRLAETEEISEVREIAAEMEKILTEK
;
A
#
# COMPACT_ATOMS: atom_id res chain seq x y z
N MET A 1 11.00 7.56 -16.44
CA MET A 1 10.04 6.99 -15.49
C MET A 1 10.76 5.89 -14.74
N ARG A 2 10.71 5.90 -13.40
CA ARG A 2 11.31 4.91 -12.50
C ARG A 2 10.24 4.24 -11.67
N PHE A 3 10.57 3.13 -11.03
CA PHE A 3 9.70 2.43 -10.09
C PHE A 3 10.39 2.29 -8.74
N TRP A 4 9.71 2.77 -7.69
CA TRP A 4 10.25 2.86 -6.34
C TRP A 4 9.51 1.91 -5.41
N LEU A 5 10.23 1.21 -4.54
CA LEU A 5 9.66 0.52 -3.39
C LEU A 5 9.76 1.43 -2.18
N LEU A 6 8.65 1.68 -1.50
CA LEU A 6 8.58 2.56 -0.34
C LEU A 6 7.90 1.86 0.84
N LYS A 7 8.68 1.45 1.85
CA LYS A 7 8.25 0.71 3.04
C LYS A 7 7.90 1.62 4.23
N ALA A 8 7.25 2.76 3.97
CA ALA A 8 7.06 3.82 4.96
C ALA A 8 5.65 3.88 5.60
N ALA A 9 4.74 2.97 5.24
CA ALA A 9 3.49 2.79 5.96
C ALA A 9 3.77 2.02 7.26
N GLY A 10 3.97 2.76 8.36
CA GLY A 10 4.44 2.24 9.64
C GLY A 10 3.36 1.51 10.44
N THR A 11 2.15 2.05 10.39
CA THR A 11 0.98 1.64 11.18
C THR A 11 -0.27 1.51 10.31
N LEU A 12 -1.34 0.90 10.85
CA LEU A 12 -2.65 0.86 10.19
C LEU A 12 -3.19 2.27 9.90
N GLU A 13 -3.02 3.21 10.84
CA GLU A 13 -3.46 4.60 10.68
C GLU A 13 -2.74 5.28 9.50
N ASP A 14 -1.44 5.02 9.33
CA ASP A 14 -0.68 5.56 8.19
C ASP A 14 -1.23 5.01 6.85
N GLU A 15 -1.58 3.73 6.79
CA GLU A 15 -2.13 3.10 5.57
C GLU A 15 -3.48 3.71 5.17
N GLU A 16 -4.38 3.89 6.13
CA GLU A 16 -5.69 4.52 5.89
C GLU A 16 -5.52 5.94 5.36
N LEU A 17 -4.62 6.74 5.95
CA LEU A 17 -4.33 8.10 5.50
C LEU A 17 -3.68 8.14 4.10
N ILE A 18 -2.74 7.25 3.82
CA ILE A 18 -2.09 7.11 2.50
C ILE A 18 -3.14 6.82 1.40
N LEU A 19 -4.12 5.98 1.71
CA LEU A 19 -5.23 5.66 0.81
C LEU A 19 -6.22 6.82 0.68
N GLU A 20 -6.74 7.33 1.80
CA GLU A 20 -7.75 8.40 1.85
C GLU A 20 -7.28 9.66 1.13
N TYR A 21 -6.06 10.12 1.44
CA TYR A 21 -5.51 11.34 0.86
C TYR A 21 -4.78 11.12 -0.47
N SER A 22 -4.67 9.86 -0.92
CA SER A 22 -3.92 9.50 -2.14
C SER A 22 -2.50 10.08 -2.15
N VAL A 23 -1.76 9.78 -1.08
CA VAL A 23 -0.38 10.25 -0.88
C VAL A 23 0.53 9.10 -0.50
N ILE A 24 1.82 9.25 -0.80
CA ILE A 24 2.88 8.48 -0.14
C ILE A 24 3.61 9.35 0.86
N THR A 25 4.12 8.75 1.94
CA THR A 25 4.95 9.40 2.96
C THR A 25 6.23 8.62 3.15
N ILE A 26 7.31 9.28 3.56
CA ILE A 26 8.58 8.63 3.92
C ILE A 26 8.71 8.41 5.44
N GLY A 27 7.84 9.02 6.26
CA GLY A 27 7.97 9.04 7.72
C GLY A 27 8.71 10.29 8.22
N TRP A 28 9.43 10.18 9.35
CA TRP A 28 10.19 11.26 10.00
C TRP A 28 9.41 12.58 10.17
N ALA A 29 8.14 12.51 10.57
CA ALA A 29 7.28 13.69 10.74
C ALA A 29 7.79 14.70 11.78
N GLU A 30 8.68 14.27 12.68
CA GLU A 30 9.37 15.13 13.63
C GLU A 30 10.44 16.05 12.99
N PHE A 31 10.79 15.80 11.73
CA PHE A 31 11.65 16.70 10.95
C PHE A 31 10.84 17.90 10.43
N ALA A 32 11.52 19.05 10.36
CA ALA A 32 10.96 20.25 9.74
C ALA A 32 10.94 20.10 8.21
N ASP A 33 10.31 21.04 7.52
CA ASP A 33 10.28 21.07 6.05
C ASP A 33 11.70 20.92 5.45
N LEU A 34 11.84 19.92 4.57
CA LEU A 34 13.10 19.57 3.91
C LEU A 34 13.16 20.10 2.47
N SER A 35 12.21 20.93 2.03
CA SER A 35 12.15 21.52 0.67
C SER A 35 13.42 22.27 0.28
N SER A 36 14.15 22.82 1.26
CA SER A 36 15.36 23.61 1.04
C SER A 36 16.67 22.81 1.12
N ILE A 37 16.59 21.49 1.33
CA ILE A 37 17.78 20.63 1.42
C ILE A 37 18.47 20.55 0.05
N ARG A 38 19.81 20.68 0.07
CA ARG A 38 20.66 20.65 -1.13
C ARG A 38 21.48 19.39 -1.30
N ASN A 39 21.68 18.64 -0.21
CA ASN A 39 22.43 17.40 -0.22
C ASN A 39 22.07 16.52 0.98
N GLU A 40 22.43 15.25 0.88
CA GLU A 40 22.22 14.23 1.90
C GLU A 40 22.88 14.58 3.25
N ALA A 41 24.06 15.21 3.24
CA ALA A 41 24.78 15.55 4.46
C ALA A 41 24.00 16.52 5.36
N GLN A 42 23.15 17.40 4.79
CA GLN A 42 22.26 18.26 5.57
C GLN A 42 21.18 17.47 6.31
N ILE A 43 20.61 16.43 5.68
CA ILE A 43 19.64 15.54 6.33
C ILE A 43 20.32 14.71 7.40
N LYS A 44 21.51 14.15 7.11
CA LYS A 44 22.30 13.40 8.09
C LYS A 44 22.58 14.23 9.34
N ARG A 45 22.91 15.52 9.18
CA ARG A 45 23.09 16.43 10.31
C ARG A 45 21.82 16.60 11.14
N ILE A 46 20.67 16.87 10.50
CA ILE A 46 19.37 16.98 11.19
C ILE A 46 19.06 15.69 11.97
N MET A 47 19.35 14.53 11.35
CA MET A 47 19.15 13.23 11.96
C MET A 47 20.03 13.02 13.20
N LEU A 48 21.32 13.36 13.14
CA LEU A 48 22.24 13.23 14.28
C LEU A 48 21.91 14.22 15.42
N GLU A 49 21.36 15.39 15.09
CA GLU A 49 20.84 16.34 16.08
C GLU A 49 19.59 15.80 16.80
N LYS A 50 18.68 15.16 16.06
CA LYS A 50 17.44 14.56 16.61
C LYS A 50 17.68 13.24 17.34
N TYR A 51 18.68 12.47 16.90
CA TYR A 51 19.02 11.15 17.42
C TYR A 51 20.50 11.07 17.82
N PRO A 52 20.89 11.69 18.95
CA PRO A 52 22.26 11.62 19.44
C PRO A 52 22.70 10.17 19.69
N GLY A 53 23.83 9.76 19.11
CA GLY A 53 24.38 8.40 19.26
C GLY A 53 23.94 7.40 18.19
N MET A 54 23.20 7.84 17.16
CA MET A 54 22.92 6.99 15.99
C MET A 54 24.22 6.59 15.27
N GLN A 55 24.26 5.34 14.78
CA GLN A 55 25.39 4.84 14.00
C GLN A 55 25.57 5.59 12.68
N ASP A 56 26.82 5.84 12.30
CA ASP A 56 27.17 6.63 11.12
C ASP A 56 26.65 6.00 9.82
N GLU A 57 26.79 4.69 9.67
CA GLU A 57 26.32 3.95 8.49
C GLU A 57 24.79 4.05 8.35
N ARG A 58 24.05 3.83 9.44
CA ARG A 58 22.58 3.91 9.47
C ARG A 58 22.08 5.32 9.16
N SER A 59 22.69 6.33 9.78
CA SER A 59 22.30 7.73 9.55
C SER A 59 22.60 8.17 8.12
N SER A 60 23.67 7.65 7.50
CA SER A 60 23.95 7.90 6.07
C SER A 60 22.90 7.23 5.18
N ALA A 61 22.61 5.95 5.41
CA ALA A 61 21.61 5.21 4.63
C ALA A 61 20.24 5.92 4.64
N TRP A 62 19.71 6.22 5.83
CA TRP A 62 18.41 6.90 5.94
C TRP A 62 18.44 8.32 5.39
N ALA A 63 19.53 9.06 5.56
CA ALA A 63 19.66 10.37 4.94
C ALA A 63 19.58 10.27 3.41
N GLY A 64 20.21 9.26 2.81
CA GLY A 64 20.16 8.99 1.37
C GLY A 64 18.78 8.61 0.87
N GLU A 65 18.03 7.82 1.64
CA GLU A 65 16.63 7.46 1.37
C GLU A 65 15.72 8.69 1.40
N ILE A 66 15.78 9.47 2.49
CA ILE A 66 15.01 10.71 2.65
C ILE A 66 15.36 11.70 1.53
N TYR A 67 16.65 11.88 1.24
CA TYR A 67 17.10 12.75 0.16
C TYR A 67 16.56 12.30 -1.20
N SER A 68 16.51 10.99 -1.45
CA SER A 68 15.98 10.41 -2.67
C SER A 68 14.47 10.60 -2.78
N PHE A 69 13.73 10.46 -1.68
CA PHE A 69 12.30 10.78 -1.64
C PHE A 69 12.03 12.25 -2.00
N ILE A 70 12.81 13.18 -1.44
CA ILE A 70 12.63 14.63 -1.66
C ILE A 70 13.06 15.05 -3.07
N THR A 71 14.17 14.53 -3.57
CA THR A 71 14.81 15.09 -4.78
C THR A 71 14.78 14.19 -6.00
N LYS A 72 14.80 12.86 -5.82
CA LYS A 72 14.94 11.90 -6.92
C LYS A 72 13.60 11.37 -7.40
N ILE A 73 12.62 11.11 -6.54
CA ILE A 73 11.27 10.74 -7.00
C ILE A 73 10.67 11.91 -7.79
N LYS A 74 10.10 11.63 -8.97
CA LYS A 74 9.49 12.65 -9.85
C LYS A 74 8.06 12.32 -10.19
N LYS A 75 7.29 13.35 -10.55
CA LYS A 75 5.97 13.17 -11.18
C LYS A 75 6.10 12.23 -12.38
N GLY A 76 5.21 11.25 -12.43
CA GLY A 76 5.18 10.21 -13.46
C GLY A 76 5.94 8.94 -13.09
N ASP A 77 6.79 8.94 -12.06
CA ASP A 77 7.36 7.70 -11.52
C ASP A 77 6.28 6.83 -10.88
N LEU A 78 6.53 5.53 -10.81
CA LEU A 78 5.70 4.57 -10.11
C LEU A 78 6.24 4.35 -8.69
N VAL A 79 5.34 4.01 -7.77
CA VAL A 79 5.68 3.66 -6.39
C VAL A 79 4.89 2.43 -5.97
N ALA A 80 5.55 1.50 -5.29
CA ALA A 80 4.97 0.34 -4.65
C ALA A 80 5.10 0.48 -3.13
N VAL A 81 4.00 0.31 -2.41
CA VAL A 81 3.94 0.41 -0.95
C VAL A 81 3.39 -0.90 -0.40
N PRO A 82 4.16 -1.68 0.38
CA PRO A 82 3.62 -2.82 1.10
C PRO A 82 2.65 -2.34 2.17
N LEU A 83 1.42 -2.87 2.16
CA LEU A 83 0.52 -2.74 3.29
C LEU A 83 0.95 -3.71 4.38
N LYS A 84 0.98 -3.29 5.64
CA LYS A 84 1.22 -4.16 6.80
C LYS A 84 -0.06 -4.85 7.24
N THR A 85 -1.21 -4.21 7.08
CA THR A 85 -2.49 -4.77 7.52
C THR A 85 -3.06 -5.82 6.57
N ARG A 86 -2.58 -5.83 5.33
CA ARG A 86 -2.98 -6.76 4.27
C ARG A 86 -1.75 -7.42 3.67
N ASN A 87 -1.87 -8.63 3.14
CA ASN A 87 -0.78 -9.30 2.42
C ASN A 87 -0.62 -8.77 0.99
N GLU A 88 -0.69 -7.45 0.82
CA GLU A 88 -0.81 -6.78 -0.48
C GLU A 88 0.22 -5.65 -0.63
N MET A 89 0.49 -5.32 -1.89
CA MET A 89 1.29 -4.20 -2.37
C MET A 89 0.36 -3.23 -3.09
N LEU A 90 0.36 -1.96 -2.67
CA LEU A 90 -0.28 -0.89 -3.44
C LEU A 90 0.69 -0.34 -4.48
N ILE A 91 0.24 -0.24 -5.72
CA ILE A 91 1.00 0.35 -6.81
C ILE A 91 0.30 1.62 -7.27
N GLY A 92 1.03 2.72 -7.31
CA GLY A 92 0.54 4.03 -7.72
C GLY A 92 1.51 4.77 -8.62
N LYS A 93 1.00 5.82 -9.28
CA LYS A 93 1.79 6.77 -10.06
C LYS A 93 1.89 8.10 -9.34
N VAL A 94 3.10 8.62 -9.18
CA VAL A 94 3.35 9.91 -8.54
C VAL A 94 2.78 11.04 -9.40
N THR A 95 1.91 11.87 -8.81
CA THR A 95 1.20 12.97 -9.50
C THR A 95 1.69 14.35 -9.08
N GLY A 96 2.32 14.46 -7.90
CA GLY A 96 2.80 15.70 -7.31
C GLY A 96 4.30 15.72 -7.01
N GLU A 97 4.82 16.93 -6.78
CA GLU A 97 6.16 17.13 -6.22
C GLU A 97 6.16 16.83 -4.71
N TYR A 98 7.34 16.94 -4.09
CA TYR A 98 7.44 16.86 -2.63
C TYR A 98 6.68 18.02 -1.99
N GLU A 99 5.90 17.71 -0.95
CA GLU A 99 5.14 18.68 -0.18
C GLU A 99 5.34 18.41 1.32
N TYR A 100 5.57 19.47 2.09
CA TYR A 100 5.51 19.41 3.55
C TYR A 100 4.14 19.90 4.02
N ARG A 101 3.26 18.97 4.39
CA ARG A 101 1.90 19.26 4.86
C ARG A 101 1.52 18.30 5.96
N GLN A 102 1.07 18.83 7.09
CA GLN A 102 0.57 18.01 8.19
C GLN A 102 -0.77 17.38 7.82
N ILE A 103 -0.77 16.07 7.57
CA ILE A 103 -1.98 15.24 7.45
C ILE A 103 -2.30 14.63 8.82
N SER A 104 -1.28 14.18 9.53
CA SER A 104 -1.36 13.69 10.92
C SER A 104 -0.06 14.03 11.66
N ASP A 105 0.04 13.62 12.93
CA ASP A 105 1.27 13.76 13.69
C ASP A 105 2.42 12.88 13.17
N PHE A 106 2.10 11.84 12.39
CA PHE A 106 3.05 10.89 11.81
C PHE A 106 3.27 11.08 10.29
N VAL A 107 2.38 11.85 9.63
CA VAL A 107 2.43 12.06 8.17
C VAL A 107 2.58 13.54 7.85
N ARG A 108 3.79 13.94 7.45
CA ARG A 108 4.12 15.33 7.04
C ARG A 108 4.90 15.46 5.74
N HIS A 109 5.77 14.50 5.44
CA HIS A 109 6.62 14.51 4.25
C HIS A 109 5.97 13.66 3.16
N ILE A 110 5.25 14.31 2.25
CA ILE A 110 4.35 13.61 1.34
C ILE A 110 4.64 13.88 -0.13
N ARG A 111 4.11 13.00 -0.99
CA ARG A 111 3.89 13.23 -2.42
C ARG A 111 2.53 12.69 -2.81
N SER A 112 1.79 13.44 -3.63
CA SER A 112 0.52 12.96 -4.19
C SER A 112 0.76 11.82 -5.18
N VAL A 113 -0.15 10.85 -5.18
CA VAL A 113 -0.17 9.71 -6.08
C VAL A 113 -1.57 9.46 -6.63
N SER A 114 -1.65 8.72 -7.73
CA SER A 114 -2.87 8.07 -8.20
C SER A 114 -2.65 6.57 -8.06
N TRP A 115 -3.43 5.92 -7.20
CA TRP A 115 -3.39 4.47 -7.05
C TRP A 115 -3.92 3.79 -8.31
N LEU A 116 -3.23 2.72 -8.73
CA LEU A 116 -3.49 2.02 -10.00
C LEU A 116 -4.02 0.61 -9.78
N LYS A 117 -3.35 -0.17 -8.93
CA LYS A 117 -3.75 -1.55 -8.60
C LYS A 117 -3.15 -2.00 -7.28
N THR A 118 -3.66 -3.10 -6.75
CA THR A 118 -3.03 -3.90 -5.70
C THR A 118 -2.54 -5.22 -6.28
N LEU A 119 -1.51 -5.81 -5.66
CA LEU A 119 -1.03 -7.16 -5.93
C LEU A 119 -0.72 -7.87 -4.61
N PRO A 120 -0.89 -9.21 -4.51
CA PRO A 120 -0.32 -9.95 -3.39
C PRO A 120 1.19 -9.71 -3.27
N LYS A 121 1.72 -9.71 -2.03
CA LYS A 121 3.16 -9.49 -1.79
C LYS A 121 4.03 -10.52 -2.50
N GLU A 122 3.64 -11.79 -2.42
CA GLU A 122 4.38 -12.90 -3.04
C GLU A 122 4.47 -12.74 -4.57
N ASP A 123 3.34 -12.41 -5.20
CA ASP A 123 3.28 -12.12 -6.65
C ASP A 123 4.19 -10.95 -7.01
N PHE A 124 4.20 -9.89 -6.19
CA PHE A 124 5.05 -8.73 -6.41
C PHE A 124 6.54 -9.07 -6.27
N GLU A 125 6.95 -9.82 -5.24
CA GLU A 125 8.33 -10.26 -5.04
C GLU A 125 8.81 -11.11 -6.22
N GLY A 126 7.97 -12.06 -6.67
CA GLY A 126 8.26 -12.90 -7.83
C GLY A 126 8.32 -12.11 -9.15
N GLU A 127 7.37 -11.20 -9.38
CA GLU A 127 7.30 -10.42 -10.61
C GLU A 127 8.45 -9.42 -10.72
N TYR A 128 8.82 -8.74 -9.63
CA TYR A 128 9.81 -7.64 -9.65
C TYR A 128 11.18 -8.02 -9.09
N GLY A 129 11.37 -9.25 -8.59
CA GLY A 129 12.65 -9.71 -8.04
C GLY A 129 13.08 -8.91 -6.80
N VAL A 130 12.11 -8.52 -5.98
CA VAL A 130 12.31 -7.66 -4.81
C VAL A 130 12.28 -8.52 -3.54
N ASP A 131 13.12 -8.17 -2.56
CA ASP A 131 13.06 -8.71 -1.20
C ASP A 131 12.36 -7.71 -0.26
N LEU A 132 11.13 -8.01 0.14
CA LEU A 132 10.38 -7.16 1.07
C LEU A 132 10.92 -7.24 2.50
N SER A 133 11.73 -8.24 2.85
CA SER A 133 12.37 -8.37 4.17
C SER A 133 13.59 -7.45 4.35
N SER A 134 14.13 -6.91 3.26
CA SER A 134 15.28 -6.00 3.28
C SER A 134 14.99 -4.72 4.10
N PRO A 135 15.95 -4.17 4.87
CA PRO A 135 15.67 -3.13 5.86
C PRO A 135 15.47 -1.71 5.30
N GLU A 136 15.70 -1.50 4.00
CA GLU A 136 15.62 -0.18 3.36
C GLU A 136 14.18 0.35 3.34
N THR A 137 14.04 1.63 3.66
CA THR A 137 12.73 2.31 3.60
C THR A 137 12.37 2.63 2.15
N LEU A 138 13.36 3.00 1.34
CA LEU A 138 13.17 3.41 -0.04
C LEU A 138 14.25 2.80 -0.93
N SER A 139 13.84 2.04 -1.93
CA SER A 139 14.74 1.48 -2.93
C SER A 139 14.20 1.63 -4.35
N LEU A 140 15.11 1.57 -5.32
CA LEU A 140 14.75 1.55 -6.74
C LEU A 140 14.50 0.10 -7.15
N ILE A 141 13.39 -0.14 -7.84
CA ILE A 141 13.08 -1.43 -8.45
C ILE A 141 13.65 -1.44 -9.87
N GLU A 142 14.52 -2.42 -10.15
CA GLU A 142 15.03 -2.66 -11.50
C GLU A 142 13.97 -3.36 -12.35
N ALA A 143 13.07 -2.56 -12.93
CA ALA A 143 12.03 -3.03 -13.85
C ALA A 143 12.27 -2.49 -15.26
N GLY A 144 12.19 -3.36 -16.26
CA GLY A 144 12.26 -2.98 -17.67
C GLY A 144 11.00 -2.24 -18.14
N PRO A 145 11.09 -1.49 -19.26
CA PRO A 145 10.00 -0.67 -19.77
C PRO A 145 8.69 -1.44 -20.05
N GLU A 146 8.80 -2.72 -20.39
CA GLU A 146 7.69 -3.63 -20.63
C GLU A 146 6.78 -3.83 -19.40
N LYS A 147 7.37 -3.86 -18.19
CA LYS A 147 6.59 -4.01 -16.95
C LYS A 147 5.76 -2.76 -16.64
N PHE A 148 6.22 -1.60 -17.10
CA PHE A 148 5.49 -0.36 -16.89
C PHE A 148 4.22 -0.26 -17.74
N SER A 149 4.21 -0.83 -18.95
CA SER A 149 3.01 -0.83 -19.79
C SER A 149 1.88 -1.61 -19.15
N ASP A 150 2.16 -2.73 -18.48
CA ASP A 150 1.14 -3.53 -17.81
C ASP A 150 0.58 -2.85 -16.56
N ILE A 151 1.42 -2.16 -15.79
CA ILE A 151 0.99 -1.38 -14.62
C ILE A 151 0.13 -0.18 -15.02
N THR A 152 0.50 0.50 -16.11
CA THR A 152 -0.17 1.74 -16.56
C THR A 152 -1.34 1.50 -17.50
N LYS A 153 -1.66 0.23 -17.78
CA LYS A 153 -2.77 -0.16 -18.65
C LYS A 153 -4.08 0.25 -18.00
N VAL A 154 -4.68 1.31 -18.53
CA VAL A 154 -6.00 1.77 -18.10
C VAL A 154 -7.03 0.75 -18.58
N LYS A 155 -7.72 0.08 -17.65
CA LYS A 155 -8.89 -0.74 -18.00
C LYS A 155 -9.96 0.18 -18.60
N THR A 156 -10.59 -0.26 -19.69
CA THR A 156 -11.70 0.51 -20.25
C THR A 156 -12.89 0.47 -19.29
N LEU A 157 -13.75 1.49 -19.35
CA LEU A 157 -15.00 1.52 -18.58
C LEU A 157 -15.84 0.26 -18.80
N GLY A 158 -15.85 -0.31 -20.01
CA GLY A 158 -16.55 -1.55 -20.32
C GLY A 158 -16.02 -2.74 -19.52
N VAL A 159 -14.69 -2.91 -19.47
CA VAL A 159 -14.04 -3.99 -18.68
C VAL A 159 -14.31 -3.82 -17.19
N LEU A 160 -14.24 -2.59 -16.68
CA LEU A 160 -14.56 -2.31 -15.27
C LEU A 160 -16.03 -2.60 -14.93
N LEU A 161 -16.95 -2.28 -15.85
CA LEU A 161 -18.37 -2.59 -15.70
C LEU A 161 -18.64 -4.10 -15.69
N GLU A 162 -17.96 -4.86 -16.56
CA GLU A 162 -18.06 -6.33 -16.58
C GLU A 162 -17.54 -6.94 -15.28
N GLU A 163 -16.37 -6.52 -14.79
CA GLU A 163 -15.82 -6.97 -13.51
C GLU A 163 -16.75 -6.64 -12.33
N LEU A 164 -17.30 -5.42 -12.30
CA LEU A 164 -18.24 -5.01 -11.26
C LEU A 164 -19.54 -5.83 -11.30
N ASN A 165 -20.11 -6.05 -12.49
CA ASN A 165 -21.32 -6.85 -12.63
C ASN A 165 -21.08 -8.30 -12.20
N PHE A 166 -19.93 -8.87 -12.55
CA PHE A 166 -19.55 -10.21 -12.11
C PHE A 166 -19.48 -10.30 -10.58
N THR A 167 -18.81 -9.35 -9.92
CA THR A 167 -18.76 -9.30 -8.44
C THR A 167 -20.16 -9.12 -7.82
N LEU A 168 -21.04 -8.33 -8.44
CA LEU A 168 -22.42 -8.16 -7.97
C LEU A 168 -23.23 -9.46 -8.09
N ASP A 169 -23.05 -10.22 -9.17
CA ASP A 169 -23.71 -11.52 -9.38
C ASP A 169 -23.23 -12.58 -8.36
N GLU A 170 -21.92 -12.61 -8.08
CA GLU A 170 -21.36 -13.46 -7.02
C GLU A 170 -21.95 -13.10 -5.64
N LEU A 171 -22.02 -11.81 -5.32
CA LEU A 171 -22.62 -11.33 -4.07
C LEU A 171 -24.12 -11.69 -3.99
N GLY A 172 -24.84 -11.59 -5.11
CA GLY A 172 -26.23 -12.02 -5.21
C GLY A 172 -26.39 -13.52 -4.91
N SER A 173 -25.54 -14.35 -5.49
CA SER A 173 -25.54 -15.80 -5.29
C SER A 173 -25.23 -16.19 -3.84
N LEU A 174 -24.26 -15.52 -3.21
CA LEU A 174 -23.95 -15.70 -1.78
C LEU A 174 -25.13 -15.33 -0.88
N LYS A 175 -25.80 -14.21 -1.19
CA LYS A 175 -26.99 -13.77 -0.46
C LYS A 175 -28.11 -14.81 -0.54
N GLU A 176 -28.37 -15.38 -1.71
CA GLU A 176 -29.40 -16.41 -1.90
C GLU A 176 -29.11 -17.67 -1.07
N ARG A 177 -27.86 -18.17 -1.09
CA ARG A 177 -27.44 -19.31 -0.26
C ARG A 177 -27.61 -19.05 1.24
N LEU A 178 -27.20 -17.87 1.71
CA LEU A 178 -27.40 -17.51 3.13
C LEU A 178 -28.88 -17.42 3.50
N LEU A 179 -29.73 -16.96 2.59
CA LEU A 179 -31.18 -16.89 2.80
C LEU A 179 -31.78 -18.30 2.92
N GLU A 180 -31.38 -19.23 2.04
CA GLU A 180 -31.79 -20.64 2.09
C GLU A 180 -31.38 -21.31 3.40
N LEU A 181 -30.14 -21.10 3.85
CA LEU A 181 -29.66 -21.62 5.13
C LEU A 181 -30.45 -21.04 6.31
N THR A 182 -30.81 -19.75 6.24
CA THR A 182 -31.63 -19.10 7.27
C THR A 182 -33.04 -19.71 7.34
N TYR A 183 -33.64 -20.03 6.18
CA TYR A 183 -34.93 -20.73 6.16
C TYR A 183 -34.83 -22.15 6.72
N ARG A 184 -33.80 -22.92 6.34
CA ARG A 184 -33.54 -24.26 6.90
C ARG A 184 -33.38 -24.21 8.42
N LEU A 185 -32.67 -23.21 8.94
CA LEU A 185 -32.51 -22.95 10.38
C LEU A 185 -33.84 -22.67 11.09
N ALA A 186 -34.76 -21.96 10.42
CA ALA A 186 -36.07 -21.64 11.00
C ALA A 186 -37.01 -22.85 11.05
N GLU A 187 -36.79 -23.86 10.21
CA GLU A 187 -37.65 -25.04 10.10
C GLU A 187 -37.17 -26.25 10.91
N THR A 188 -35.88 -26.30 11.30
CA THR A 188 -35.32 -27.43 12.05
C THR A 188 -35.42 -27.26 13.57
N GLU A 189 -35.78 -28.34 14.27
CA GLU A 189 -35.72 -28.43 15.74
C GLU A 189 -34.53 -29.31 16.20
N GLU A 190 -33.77 -29.89 15.27
CA GLU A 190 -32.64 -30.77 15.57
C GLU A 190 -31.34 -29.99 15.80
N ILE A 191 -30.79 -30.10 17.01
CA ILE A 191 -29.53 -29.43 17.39
C ILE A 191 -28.35 -29.84 16.49
N SER A 192 -28.34 -31.08 15.98
CA SER A 192 -27.33 -31.57 15.03
C SER A 192 -27.38 -30.78 13.71
N GLU A 193 -28.56 -30.63 13.12
CA GLU A 193 -28.75 -29.90 11.87
C GLU A 193 -28.45 -28.41 12.03
N VAL A 194 -28.87 -27.80 13.16
CA VAL A 194 -28.53 -26.41 13.50
C VAL A 194 -27.02 -26.18 13.46
N ARG A 195 -26.23 -27.11 14.00
CA ARG A 195 -24.75 -27.01 14.00
C ARG A 195 -24.15 -27.16 12.60
N GLU A 196 -24.70 -28.04 11.78
CA GLU A 196 -24.25 -28.21 10.39
C GLU A 196 -24.53 -26.95 9.56
N ILE A 197 -25.75 -26.40 9.67
CA ILE A 197 -26.14 -25.18 8.97
C ILE A 197 -25.26 -24.00 9.43
N ALA A 198 -25.01 -23.87 10.73
CA ALA A 198 -24.14 -22.83 11.27
C ALA A 198 -22.70 -22.92 10.73
N ALA A 199 -22.14 -24.14 10.64
CA ALA A 199 -20.82 -24.35 10.06
C ALA A 199 -20.77 -24.01 8.56
N GLU A 200 -21.84 -24.30 7.81
CA GLU A 200 -21.95 -23.94 6.40
C GLU A 200 -22.02 -22.41 6.22
N MET A 201 -22.81 -21.71 7.05
CA MET A 201 -22.86 -20.24 7.04
C MET A 201 -21.50 -19.63 7.40
N GLU A 202 -20.80 -20.16 8.41
CA GLU A 202 -19.47 -19.70 8.80
C GLU A 202 -18.47 -19.86 7.65
N LYS A 203 -18.50 -21.00 6.95
CA LYS A 203 -17.66 -21.24 5.77
C LYS A 203 -17.91 -20.21 4.66
N ILE A 204 -19.18 -19.94 4.35
CA ILE A 204 -19.57 -18.93 3.34
C ILE A 204 -19.07 -17.53 3.71
N LEU A 205 -19.04 -17.19 5.00
CA LEU A 205 -18.60 -15.88 5.48
C LEU A 205 -17.08 -15.73 5.61
N THR A 206 -16.33 -16.84 5.63
CA THR A 206 -14.87 -16.85 5.88
C THR A 206 -14.03 -17.22 4.67
N GLU A 207 -14.58 -17.91 3.66
CA GLU A 207 -13.93 -18.05 2.36
C GLU A 207 -13.95 -16.69 1.63
N LYS A 208 -12.82 -15.99 1.68
CA LYS A 208 -12.49 -14.84 0.83
C LYS A 208 -11.66 -15.29 -0.37
#